data_AF-A0A927JIM9-F1
#
_entry.id   AF-A0A927JIM9-F1
#
_cell.length_a   1.000
_cell.length_b   1.000
_cell.length_c   1.000
_cell.angle_alpha   90.00
_cell.angle_beta   90.00
_cell.angle_gamma   90.00
#
_symmetry.space_group_name_H-M   'P 1'
#
loop_
_entity.id
_entity.type
_entity.pdbx_description
1 polymer ?
#
loop_
_entity_poly.entity_id
_entity_poly.type
_entity_poly.pdbx_seq_one_letter_code
_entity_poly.pdbx_strand_id
1 'polypeptide(L)'
;MKLRLMTLVAVGSLALTACGGKGDDKLGDQARQAADDRAEVMDAQAANMSGPGRDALKANADATREAGEAREEAIDDADVNADAMNNGQKAALINGN
;
A
#
# COMPACT_ATOMS: atom_id res chain seq x y z
N MET A 1 -25.51 27.18 -10.05
CA MET A 1 -24.39 26.39 -10.59
C MET A 1 -23.80 25.58 -9.44
N LYS A 2 -23.87 24.24 -9.53
CA LYS A 2 -23.43 23.34 -8.45
C LYS A 2 -21.93 23.11 -8.59
N LEU A 3 -21.15 23.72 -7.70
CA LEU A 3 -19.69 23.56 -7.66
C LEU A 3 -19.37 22.15 -7.14
N ARG A 4 -19.02 21.23 -8.04
CA ARG A 4 -18.47 19.92 -7.68
C ARG A 4 -16.97 20.08 -7.47
N LEU A 5 -16.58 20.38 -6.23
CA LEU A 5 -15.20 20.22 -5.80
C LEU A 5 -15.05 18.79 -5.26
N MET A 6 -14.70 17.84 -6.13
CA MET A 6 -14.12 16.58 -5.70
C MET A 6 -12.68 16.89 -5.28
N THR A 7 -12.50 17.29 -4.02
CA THR A 7 -11.19 17.35 -3.40
C THR A 7 -10.73 15.91 -3.22
N LEU A 8 -9.86 15.44 -4.11
CA LEU A 8 -9.02 14.28 -3.81
C LEU A 8 -8.33 14.56 -2.48
N VAL A 9 -8.59 13.70 -1.50
CA VAL A 9 -7.83 13.70 -0.25
C VAL A 9 -6.41 13.26 -0.61
N ALA A 10 -5.55 14.22 -0.86
CA ALA A 10 -4.12 14.05 -0.75
C ALA A 10 -3.79 13.95 0.75
N VAL A 11 -3.73 12.73 1.29
CA VAL A 11 -3.08 12.52 2.59
C VAL A 11 -1.58 12.56 2.33
N GLY A 12 -0.97 13.64 2.78
CA GLY A 12 0.43 13.96 2.58
C GLY A 12 1.39 13.15 3.46
N SER A 13 2.58 12.95 2.90
CA SER A 13 3.88 13.09 3.58
C SER A 13 3.95 12.60 5.02
N LEU A 14 4.12 11.29 5.20
CA LEU A 14 4.82 10.76 6.36
C LEU A 14 6.32 10.98 6.15
N ALA A 15 6.81 12.05 6.77
CA ALA A 15 8.22 12.23 7.05
C ALA A 15 8.69 11.10 7.98
N LEU A 16 8.97 9.92 7.43
CA LEU A 16 9.76 8.90 8.12
C LEU A 16 11.23 9.14 7.77
N THR A 17 11.81 10.14 8.44
CA THR A 17 13.25 10.42 8.41
C THR A 17 14.03 9.48 9.32
N ALA A 18 13.70 8.19 9.34
CA ALA A 18 14.45 7.19 10.07
C ALA A 18 15.06 6.20 9.07
N CYS A 19 16.39 6.17 9.07
CA CYS A 19 17.30 5.31 8.31
C CYS A 19 17.45 5.57 6.81
N GLY A 20 18.67 5.90 6.44
CA GLY A 20 19.12 6.10 5.07
C GLY A 20 19.07 4.79 4.31
N GLY A 21 18.15 4.75 3.37
CA GLY A 21 18.02 3.79 2.31
C GLY A 21 17.74 4.55 1.03
N LYS A 22 18.21 4.02 -0.08
CA LYS A 22 18.18 4.64 -1.42
C LYS A 22 16.68 4.80 -1.81
N GLY A 23 16.30 5.73 -2.70
CA GLY A 23 14.87 6.08 -2.92
C GLY A 23 13.93 4.89 -3.22
N ASP A 24 14.50 3.78 -3.70
CA ASP A 24 14.03 2.40 -3.83
C ASP A 24 13.46 1.83 -2.52
N ASP A 25 14.23 1.87 -1.43
CA ASP A 25 13.88 1.26 -0.13
C ASP A 25 12.58 1.87 0.43
N LYS A 26 12.32 3.15 0.13
CA LYS A 26 11.06 3.84 0.50
C LYS A 26 9.89 3.46 -0.39
N LEU A 27 10.13 3.02 -1.61
CA LEU A 27 9.09 2.63 -2.56
C LEU A 27 8.57 1.23 -2.24
N GLY A 28 9.46 0.30 -1.85
CA GLY A 28 9.11 -1.03 -1.35
C GLY A 28 8.26 -0.93 -0.10
N ASP A 29 8.74 -0.18 0.91
CA ASP A 29 8.00 0.11 2.14
C ASP A 29 6.60 0.70 1.88
N GLN A 30 6.49 1.63 0.91
CA GLN A 30 5.20 2.22 0.53
C GLN A 30 4.25 1.20 -0.11
N ALA A 31 4.78 0.26 -0.90
CA ALA A 31 3.98 -0.79 -1.50
C ALA A 31 3.44 -1.76 -0.44
N ARG A 32 4.29 -2.18 0.51
CA ARG A 32 3.87 -2.99 1.67
C ARG A 32 2.85 -2.27 2.51
N GLN A 33 3.11 -1.01 2.88
CA GLN A 33 2.19 -0.24 3.72
C GLN A 33 0.82 -0.03 3.06
N ALA A 34 0.78 0.20 1.74
CA ALA A 34 -0.49 0.29 1.01
C ALA A 34 -1.26 -1.05 1.03
N ALA A 35 -0.58 -2.19 1.06
CA ALA A 35 -1.21 -3.50 1.20
C ALA A 35 -1.72 -3.71 2.64
N ASP A 36 -0.92 -3.34 3.65
CA ASP A 36 -1.31 -3.37 5.06
C ASP A 36 -2.58 -2.55 5.32
N ASP A 37 -2.66 -1.31 4.81
CA ASP A 37 -3.84 -0.46 4.95
C ASP A 37 -5.10 -1.12 4.36
N ARG A 38 -4.97 -1.81 3.23
CA ARG A 38 -6.08 -2.56 2.61
C ARG A 38 -6.49 -3.75 3.47
N ALA A 39 -5.51 -4.48 3.99
CA ALA A 39 -5.74 -5.62 4.87
C ALA A 39 -6.38 -5.17 6.20
N GLU A 40 -6.00 -4.03 6.77
CA GLU A 40 -6.64 -3.45 7.95
C GLU A 40 -8.11 -3.13 7.71
N VAL A 41 -8.47 -2.61 6.54
CA VAL A 41 -9.88 -2.38 6.17
C VAL A 41 -10.65 -3.70 6.10
N MET A 42 -10.04 -4.80 5.64
CA MET A 42 -10.66 -6.13 5.65
C MET A 42 -10.81 -6.67 7.08
N ASP A 43 -9.80 -6.50 7.93
CA ASP A 43 -9.85 -6.93 9.33
C ASP A 43 -10.88 -6.15 10.14
N ALA A 44 -11.00 -4.84 9.91
CA ALA A 44 -12.01 -3.99 10.54
C ALA A 44 -13.43 -4.40 10.13
N GLN A 45 -13.63 -4.81 8.88
CA GLN A 45 -14.89 -5.40 8.43
C GLN A 45 -15.14 -6.76 9.10
N ALA A 46 -14.12 -7.62 9.17
CA ALA A 46 -14.20 -8.93 9.80
C ALA A 46 -14.47 -8.86 11.31
N ALA A 47 -14.07 -7.78 11.98
CA ALA A 47 -14.29 -7.57 13.42
C ALA A 47 -15.79 -7.54 13.80
N ASN A 48 -16.67 -7.17 12.88
CA ASN A 48 -18.11 -7.13 13.08
C ASN A 48 -18.83 -8.37 12.53
N MET A 49 -18.09 -9.38 12.07
CA MET A 49 -18.61 -10.60 11.44
C MET A 49 -18.43 -11.83 12.34
N SER A 50 -19.16 -12.89 12.06
CA SER A 50 -19.02 -14.20 12.70
C SER A 50 -19.24 -15.32 11.70
N GLY A 51 -18.69 -16.50 11.98
CA GLY A 51 -18.78 -17.66 11.11
C GLY A 51 -17.88 -17.60 9.88
N PRO A 52 -18.08 -18.48 8.88
CA PRO A 52 -17.14 -18.71 7.78
C PRO A 52 -16.78 -17.47 6.94
N GLY A 53 -17.69 -16.49 6.87
CA GLY A 53 -17.43 -15.23 6.17
C GLY A 53 -16.35 -14.38 6.83
N ARG A 54 -16.24 -14.41 8.16
CA ARG A 54 -15.16 -13.74 8.90
C ARG A 54 -13.82 -14.36 8.55
N ASP A 55 -13.75 -15.68 8.53
CA ASP A 55 -12.50 -16.41 8.32
C ASP A 55 -12.02 -16.26 6.87
N ALA A 56 -12.94 -16.27 5.90
CA ALA A 56 -12.62 -15.97 4.51
C ALA A 56 -12.10 -14.53 4.32
N LEU A 57 -12.68 -13.56 5.03
CA LEU A 57 -12.24 -12.17 4.95
C LEU A 57 -10.87 -11.96 5.60
N LYS A 58 -10.60 -12.64 6.72
CA LYS A 58 -9.27 -12.68 7.35
C LYS A 58 -8.22 -13.31 6.43
N ALA A 59 -8.53 -14.45 5.82
CA ALA A 59 -7.64 -15.08 4.86
C ALA A 59 -7.32 -14.16 3.66
N ASN A 60 -8.29 -13.37 3.18
CA ASN A 60 -8.04 -12.36 2.15
C ASN A 60 -7.17 -11.20 2.65
N ALA A 61 -7.34 -10.78 3.91
CA ALA A 61 -6.48 -9.76 4.52
C ALA A 61 -5.03 -10.25 4.59
N ASP A 62 -4.82 -11.48 5.05
CA ASP A 62 -3.50 -12.10 5.15
C ASP A 62 -2.85 -12.25 3.76
N ALA A 63 -3.58 -12.78 2.78
CA ALA A 63 -3.10 -12.87 1.40
C ALA A 63 -2.77 -11.48 0.79
N THR A 64 -3.48 -10.43 1.22
CA THR A 64 -3.18 -9.06 0.78
C THR A 64 -1.86 -8.57 1.38
N ARG A 65 -1.58 -8.86 2.66
CA ARG A 65 -0.29 -8.52 3.28
C ARG A 65 0.87 -9.27 2.64
N GLU A 66 0.72 -10.59 2.46
CA GLU A 66 1.73 -11.42 1.79
C GLU A 66 2.04 -10.90 0.37
N ALA A 67 1.02 -10.49 -0.39
CA ALA A 67 1.22 -9.88 -1.71
C ALA A 67 1.91 -8.51 -1.65
N GLY A 68 1.76 -7.77 -0.55
CA GLY A 68 2.45 -6.52 -0.26
C GLY A 68 3.93 -6.73 0.05
N GLU A 69 4.24 -7.69 0.93
CA GLU A 69 5.62 -8.10 1.27
C GLU A 69 6.36 -8.61 0.04
N ALA A 70 5.75 -9.52 -0.73
CA ALA A 70 6.36 -10.02 -1.96
C ALA A 70 6.63 -8.91 -3.00
N ARG A 71 5.86 -7.81 -2.95
CA ARG A 71 6.04 -6.67 -3.83
C ARG A 71 7.13 -5.73 -3.33
N GLU A 72 7.23 -5.51 -2.02
CA GLU A 72 8.36 -4.81 -1.41
C GLU A 72 9.67 -5.52 -1.79
N GLU A 73 9.76 -6.82 -1.56
CA GLU A 73 10.93 -7.62 -1.94
C GLU A 73 11.24 -7.49 -3.44
N ALA A 74 10.23 -7.55 -4.32
CA ALA A 74 10.43 -7.41 -5.75
C ALA A 74 10.89 -6.00 -6.18
N ILE A 75 10.51 -4.95 -5.44
CA ILE A 75 10.96 -3.57 -5.68
C ILE A 75 12.41 -3.42 -5.21
N ASP A 76 12.74 -3.93 -4.03
CA ASP A 76 14.09 -3.89 -3.47
C ASP A 76 15.07 -4.71 -4.34
N ASP A 77 14.68 -5.93 -4.76
CA ASP A 77 15.47 -6.80 -5.63
C ASP A 77 15.71 -6.21 -7.03
N ALA A 78 14.75 -5.42 -7.53
CA ALA A 78 14.86 -4.81 -8.84
C ALA A 78 15.80 -3.58 -8.88
N ASP A 79 16.36 -3.16 -7.74
CA ASP A 79 17.18 -1.93 -7.58
C ASP A 79 16.54 -0.76 -8.36
N VAL A 80 15.21 -0.64 -8.24
CA VAL A 80 14.45 0.33 -9.03
C VAL A 80 14.86 1.71 -8.59
N ASN A 81 15.46 2.47 -9.51
CA ASN A 81 15.81 3.85 -9.24
C ASN A 81 14.52 4.71 -9.13
N ALA A 82 13.93 4.71 -7.94
CA ALA A 82 12.72 5.47 -7.67
C ALA A 82 12.92 6.96 -7.91
N ASP A 83 14.13 7.50 -7.77
CA ASP A 83 14.41 8.92 -8.02
C ASP A 83 14.27 9.30 -9.51
N ALA A 84 14.47 8.35 -10.42
CA ALA A 84 14.26 8.53 -11.85
C ALA A 84 12.79 8.36 -12.29
N MET A 85 11.92 7.88 -11.39
CA MET A 85 10.50 7.64 -11.70
C MET A 85 9.64 8.88 -11.43
N ASN A 86 8.69 9.13 -12.33
CA ASN A 86 7.62 10.09 -12.04
C ASN A 86 6.60 9.50 -11.04
N ASN A 87 5.78 10.36 -10.46
CA ASN A 87 4.80 9.95 -9.43
C ASN A 87 3.79 8.90 -9.94
N GLY A 88 3.45 8.90 -11.23
CA GLY A 88 2.57 7.89 -11.81
C GLY A 88 3.21 6.50 -11.85
N GLN A 89 4.50 6.42 -12.20
CA GLN A 89 5.26 5.17 -12.21
C GLN A 89 5.43 4.60 -10.79
N LYS A 90 5.71 5.46 -9.81
CA LYS A 90 5.76 5.06 -8.40
C LYS A 90 4.41 4.53 -7.91
N ALA A 91 3.33 5.24 -8.23
CA ALA A 91 1.99 4.84 -7.86
C ALA A 91 1.56 3.51 -8.50
N ALA A 92 1.98 3.24 -9.75
CA ALA A 92 1.73 1.97 -10.42
C ALA A 92 2.40 0.81 -9.68
N LEU A 93 3.66 0.99 -9.26
CA LEU A 93 4.38 -0.02 -8.45
C LEU A 93 3.71 -0.23 -7.09
N ILE A 94 3.40 0.83 -6.35
CA ILE A 94 2.76 0.73 -5.03
C ILE A 94 1.38 0.03 -5.10
N ASN A 95 0.57 0.37 -6.10
CA ASN A 95 -0.82 -0.10 -6.18
C ASN A 95 -0.99 -1.38 -7.00
N GLY A 96 0.00 -1.77 -7.81
CA GLY A 96 -0.05 -2.98 -8.63
C GLY A 96 -0.91 -2.88 -9.89
N ASN A 97 -1.06 -1.69 -10.48
CA ASN A 97 -1.83 -1.43 -11.71
C ASN A 97 -0.99 -0.74 -12.78
#